data_AF-A0A8H9GE00-F1
#
_entry.id   AF-A0A8H9GE00-F1
#
_cell.length_a   1.000
_cell.length_b   1.000
_cell.length_c   1.000
_cell.angle_alpha   90.00
_cell.angle_beta   90.00
_cell.angle_gamma   90.00
#
_symmetry.space_group_name_H-M   'P 1'
#
loop_
_entity.id
_entity.type
_entity.pdbx_description
1 polymer ?
#
loop_
_entity_poly.entity_id
_entity_poly.type
_entity_poly.pdbx_seq_one_letter_code
_entity_poly.pdbx_strand_id
1 'polypeptide(L)'
;MAPQGPVIAYRAELRDLIALWDADRDVRSFQVRADSHHSVPIIIRGLVAHAVDCARAVLALYESSLPLPAAPVIRVLIEDAVTAGWVLVTPDGWRSSSRAGLINGGKR
;
A
#
# COMPACT_ATOMS: atom_id res chain seq x y z
N MET A 1 29.60 18.09 6.49
CA MET A 1 28.25 18.06 7.10
C MET A 1 27.28 17.64 6.01
N ALA A 2 26.78 16.40 6.04
CA ALA A 2 25.86 15.93 5.01
C ALA A 2 24.54 16.74 5.09
N PRO A 3 23.93 17.13 3.97
CA PRO A 3 22.66 17.84 4.00
C PRO A 3 21.63 16.93 4.69
N GLN A 4 21.08 17.41 5.80
CA GLN A 4 19.94 16.74 6.42
C GLN A 4 18.74 17.01 5.52
N GLY A 5 18.25 15.96 4.87
CA GLY A 5 17.04 16.02 4.06
C GLY A 5 15.85 16.53 4.88
N PRO A 6 14.75 16.93 4.24
CA PRO A 6 13.57 17.40 4.94
C PRO A 6 13.12 16.36 5.98
N VAL A 7 12.86 16.82 7.21
CA VAL A 7 12.27 15.99 8.25
C VAL A 7 10.81 15.75 7.89
N ILE A 8 10.52 14.58 7.36
CA ILE A 8 9.15 14.20 7.00
C ILE A 8 8.39 13.85 8.28
N ALA A 9 7.34 14.60 8.59
CA ALA A 9 6.42 14.28 9.66
C ALA A 9 5.50 13.12 9.24
N TYR A 10 6.05 11.90 9.14
CA TYR A 10 5.38 10.77 8.49
C TYR A 10 3.99 10.45 9.08
N ARG A 11 3.75 10.70 10.37
CA ARG A 11 2.42 10.50 10.98
C ARG A 11 1.36 11.47 10.45
N ALA A 12 1.74 12.71 10.12
CA ALA A 12 0.84 13.65 9.47
C ALA A 12 0.53 13.16 8.05
N GLU A 13 1.56 12.76 7.31
CA GLU A 13 1.39 12.23 5.96
C GLU A 13 0.52 10.95 5.92
N LEU A 14 0.68 10.04 6.88
CA LEU A 14 -0.20 8.88 6.98
C LEU A 14 -1.66 9.29 7.19
N ARG A 15 -1.93 10.33 7.99
CA ARG A 15 -3.31 10.81 8.21
C ARG A 15 -3.88 11.41 6.92
N ASP A 16 -3.10 12.19 6.19
CA ASP A 16 -3.54 12.80 4.93
C ASP A 16 -3.82 11.74 3.87
N LEU A 17 -2.97 10.71 3.77
CA LEU A 17 -3.18 9.58 2.87
C LEU A 17 -4.42 8.74 3.25
N ILE A 18 -4.65 8.50 4.54
CA ILE A 18 -5.86 7.81 5.02
C ILE A 18 -7.10 8.64 4.66
N ALA A 19 -7.07 9.95 4.87
CA ALA A 19 -8.20 10.83 4.55
C ALA A 19 -8.52 10.83 3.05
N LEU A 20 -7.49 10.85 2.20
CA LEU A 20 -7.65 10.72 0.75
C LEU A 20 -8.31 9.39 0.36
N TRP A 21 -7.87 8.29 0.96
CA TRP A 21 -8.47 6.97 0.73
C TRP A 21 -9.93 6.92 1.19
N ASP A 22 -10.24 7.44 2.37
CA ASP A 22 -11.58 7.41 2.94
C ASP A 22 -12.57 8.28 2.16
N ALA A 23 -12.11 9.33 1.47
CA ALA A 23 -12.95 10.12 0.57
C ALA A 23 -13.44 9.31 -0.65
N ASP A 24 -12.62 8.38 -1.17
CA ASP A 24 -12.86 7.65 -2.43
C ASP A 24 -13.08 6.13 -2.25
N ARG A 25 -13.21 5.65 -1.00
CA ARG A 25 -13.33 4.21 -0.70
C ARG A 25 -14.55 3.54 -1.33
N ASP A 26 -15.63 4.29 -1.52
CA ASP A 26 -16.92 3.76 -2.02
C ASP A 26 -17.03 3.84 -3.55
N VAL A 27 -16.01 4.33 -4.24
CA VAL A 27 -15.96 4.33 -5.71
C VAL A 27 -15.97 2.88 -6.23
N ARG A 28 -17.05 2.53 -6.94
CA ARG A 28 -17.29 1.16 -7.45
C ARG A 28 -16.74 0.91 -8.86
N SER A 29 -16.39 1.95 -9.58
CA SER A 29 -15.93 1.87 -10.97
C SER A 29 -14.91 2.95 -11.28
N PHE A 30 -13.92 2.61 -12.09
CA PHE A 30 -12.89 3.53 -12.57
C PHE A 30 -12.58 3.24 -14.04
N GLN A 31 -12.10 4.25 -14.74
CA GLN A 31 -11.61 4.09 -16.11
C GLN A 31 -10.18 3.57 -16.07
N VAL A 32 -9.92 2.48 -16.78
CA VAL A 32 -8.56 1.94 -16.96
C VAL A 32 -7.91 2.70 -18.11
N ARG A 33 -6.65 3.13 -17.95
CA ARG A 33 -5.90 3.70 -19.07
C ARG A 33 -5.74 2.66 -20.18
N ALA A 34 -5.84 3.10 -21.44
CA ALA A 34 -5.80 2.20 -22.60
C ALA A 34 -4.50 1.38 -22.70
N ASP A 35 -3.40 1.86 -22.13
CA ASP A 35 -2.09 1.21 -22.10
C ASP A 35 -1.89 0.26 -20.92
N SER A 36 -2.87 0.13 -20.03
CA SER A 36 -2.77 -0.63 -18.77
C SER A 36 -3.66 -1.87 -18.79
N HIS A 37 -3.13 -3.01 -18.35
CA HIS A 37 -3.94 -4.21 -18.15
C HIS A 37 -4.95 -3.96 -17.02
N HIS A 38 -6.21 -4.37 -17.19
CA HIS A 38 -7.29 -4.11 -16.22
C HIS A 38 -7.01 -4.67 -14.81
N SER A 39 -6.15 -5.68 -14.69
CA SER A 39 -5.72 -6.22 -13.39
C SER A 39 -4.80 -5.28 -12.60
N VAL A 40 -4.03 -4.40 -13.27
CA VAL A 40 -3.06 -3.52 -12.61
C VAL A 40 -3.74 -2.58 -11.60
N PRO A 41 -4.77 -1.79 -11.97
CA PRO A 41 -5.47 -0.93 -11.02
C PRO A 41 -6.17 -1.71 -9.89
N ILE A 42 -6.65 -2.92 -10.15
CA ILE A 42 -7.30 -3.77 -9.13
C ILE A 42 -6.29 -4.21 -8.08
N ILE A 43 -5.11 -4.67 -8.52
CA ILE A 43 -4.02 -5.08 -7.63
C ILE A 43 -3.53 -3.88 -6.81
N ILE A 44 -3.32 -2.72 -7.46
CA ILE A 44 -2.92 -1.49 -6.77
C ILE A 44 -3.97 -1.10 -5.74
N ARG A 45 -5.27 -1.12 -6.07
CA ARG A 45 -6.34 -0.80 -5.11
C ARG A 45 -6.33 -1.74 -3.91
N GLY A 46 -6.07 -3.04 -4.12
CA GLY A 46 -5.95 -4.01 -3.03
C GLY A 46 -4.74 -3.74 -2.12
N LEU A 47 -3.57 -3.45 -2.70
CA LEU A 47 -2.36 -3.10 -1.95
C LEU A 47 -2.53 -1.80 -1.16
N VAL A 48 -3.16 -0.78 -1.77
CA VAL A 48 -3.45 0.50 -1.08
C VAL A 48 -4.43 0.30 0.06
N ALA A 49 -5.48 -0.52 -0.12
CA ALA A 49 -6.43 -0.82 0.95
C ALA A 49 -5.72 -1.43 2.18
N HIS A 50 -4.84 -2.41 1.95
CA HIS A 50 -4.07 -3.05 3.01
C HIS A 50 -3.04 -2.09 3.65
N ALA A 51 -2.37 -1.26 2.84
CA ALA A 51 -1.44 -0.25 3.33
C ALA A 51 -2.14 0.79 4.23
N VAL A 52 -3.38 1.16 3.92
CA VAL A 52 -4.20 2.06 4.74
C VAL A 52 -4.55 1.43 6.10
N ASP A 53 -4.91 0.15 6.12
CA ASP A 53 -5.15 -0.57 7.39
C ASP A 53 -3.87 -0.68 8.22
N CYS A 54 -2.73 -0.94 7.58
CA CYS A 54 -1.42 -0.89 8.23
C CYS A 54 -1.10 0.52 8.76
N ALA A 55 -1.40 1.58 8.00
CA ALA A 55 -1.17 2.96 8.42
C ALA A 55 -1.98 3.32 9.68
N ARG A 56 -3.26 2.92 9.71
CA ARG A 56 -4.12 3.07 10.90
C ARG A 56 -3.55 2.33 12.10
N ALA A 57 -3.10 1.09 11.91
CA ALA A 57 -2.48 0.30 12.97
C ALA A 57 -1.18 0.95 13.49
N VAL A 58 -0.33 1.47 12.60
CA VAL A 58 0.88 2.22 12.98
C VAL A 58 0.50 3.43 13.84
N LEU A 59 -0.45 4.26 13.39
CA LEU A 59 -0.89 5.43 14.16
C LEU A 59 -1.40 5.03 15.55
N ALA A 60 -2.27 4.02 15.64
CA ALA A 60 -2.81 3.52 16.91
C ALA A 60 -1.71 3.01 17.86
N LEU A 61 -0.71 2.30 17.34
CA LEU A 61 0.43 1.80 18.14
C LEU A 61 1.31 2.95 18.65
N TYR A 62 1.57 3.97 17.82
CA TYR A 62 2.31 5.15 18.26
C TYR A 62 1.55 5.98 19.29
N GLU A 63 0.24 6.16 19.10
CA GLU A 63 -0.64 6.83 20.08
C GLU A 63 -0.69 6.06 21.40
N SER A 64 -0.56 4.73 21.35
CA SER A 64 -0.45 3.86 22.54
C SER A 64 0.97 3.79 23.14
N SER A 65 1.94 4.56 22.64
CA SER A 65 3.34 4.51 23.07
C SER A 65 4.00 3.12 22.91
N LEU A 66 3.60 2.38 21.86
CA LEU A 66 4.11 1.06 21.50
C LEU A 66 4.88 1.09 20.16
N PRO A 67 6.03 1.81 20.06
CA PRO A 67 6.75 1.95 18.79
C PRO A 67 7.44 0.65 18.34
N LEU A 68 7.86 -0.23 19.28
CA LEU A 68 8.49 -1.50 18.94
C LEU A 68 7.51 -2.46 18.23
N PRO A 69 6.29 -2.68 18.74
CA PRO A 69 5.26 -3.41 18.01
C PRO A 69 4.86 -2.79 16.66
N ALA A 70 5.05 -1.48 16.46
CA ALA A 70 4.74 -0.82 15.17
C ALA A 70 5.73 -1.19 14.06
N ALA A 71 6.97 -1.55 14.39
CA ALA A 71 8.02 -1.84 13.41
C ALA A 71 7.63 -2.90 12.34
N PRO A 72 7.09 -4.09 12.69
CA PRO A 72 6.65 -5.05 11.69
C PRO A 72 5.50 -4.52 10.82
N VAL A 73 4.60 -3.69 11.36
CA VAL A 73 3.48 -3.11 10.59
C VAL A 73 3.98 -2.05 9.60
N ILE A 74 4.93 -1.21 10.02
CA ILE A 74 5.61 -0.25 9.13
C ILE A 74 6.26 -0.99 7.96
N ARG A 75 6.91 -2.13 8.22
CA ARG A 75 7.53 -2.93 7.17
C ARG A 75 6.50 -3.37 6.12
N VAL A 76 5.36 -3.92 6.56
CA VAL A 76 4.29 -4.36 5.67
C VAL A 76 3.74 -3.19 4.85
N LEU A 77 3.52 -2.03 5.48
CA LEU A 77 3.10 -0.81 4.78
C LEU A 77 4.09 -0.42 3.66
N ILE A 78 5.39 -0.48 3.94
CA ILE A 78 6.44 -0.19 2.93
C ILE A 78 6.44 -1.26 1.83
N GLU A 79 6.28 -2.54 2.18
CA GLU A 79 6.21 -3.65 1.22
C GLU A 79 5.02 -3.50 0.26
N ASP A 80 3.84 -3.10 0.76
CA ASP A 80 2.68 -2.80 -0.09
C ASP A 80 2.95 -1.63 -1.05
N ALA A 81 3.56 -0.54 -0.55
CA ALA A 81 3.89 0.63 -1.37
C ALA A 81 4.92 0.31 -2.47
N VAL A 82 5.97 -0.44 -2.13
CA VAL A 82 6.99 -0.90 -3.09
C VAL A 82 6.37 -1.84 -4.12
N THR A 83 5.51 -2.76 -3.69
CA THR A 83 4.85 -3.72 -4.58
C THR A 83 3.89 -2.99 -5.54
N ALA A 84 3.13 -2.00 -5.05
CA ALA A 84 2.26 -1.19 -5.90
C ALA A 84 3.07 -0.40 -6.95
N GLY A 85 4.19 0.19 -6.54
CA GLY A 85 5.11 0.86 -7.47
C GLY A 85 5.67 -0.11 -8.52
N TRP A 86 6.09 -1.30 -8.11
CA TRP A 86 6.61 -2.33 -9.02
C TRP A 86 5.56 -2.81 -10.04
N VAL A 87 4.33 -3.06 -9.58
CA VAL A 87 3.20 -3.46 -10.45
C VAL A 87 2.85 -2.35 -11.47
N LEU A 88 2.99 -1.08 -11.08
CA LEU A 88 2.68 0.05 -11.94
C LEU A 88 3.71 0.24 -13.08
N VAL A 89 4.99 0.03 -12.81
CA VAL A 89 6.07 0.36 -13.76
C VAL A 89 6.62 -0.84 -14.54
N THR A 90 6.31 -2.08 -14.11
CA THR A 90 6.86 -3.30 -14.72
C THR A 90 5.88 -3.88 -15.74
N PRO A 91 6.28 -4.02 -17.03
CA PRO A 91 5.49 -4.75 -18.02
C PRO A 91 5.15 -6.16 -17.52
N ASP A 92 3.88 -6.56 -17.60
CA ASP A 92 3.39 -7.85 -17.08
C ASP A 92 3.62 -8.11 -15.58
N GLY A 93 4.00 -7.10 -14.78
CA GLY A 93 4.26 -7.26 -13.34
C GLY A 93 3.07 -7.86 -12.59
N TRP A 94 1.85 -7.51 -12.99
CA TRP A 94 0.61 -8.08 -12.46
C TRP A 94 0.56 -9.63 -12.50
N ARG A 95 1.21 -10.27 -13.49
CA ARG A 95 1.18 -11.73 -13.63
C ARG A 95 1.93 -12.43 -12.51
N SER A 96 3.01 -11.86 -11.98
CA SER A 96 3.75 -12.47 -10.87
C SER A 96 2.96 -12.34 -9.56
N SER A 97 2.32 -11.18 -9.34
CA SER A 97 1.45 -10.92 -8.19
C SER A 97 0.26 -11.88 -8.17
N SER A 98 -0.42 -12.08 -9.32
CA SER A 98 -1.53 -13.03 -9.42
C SER A 98 -1.09 -14.49 -9.28
N ARG A 99 0.11 -14.85 -9.77
CA ARG A 99 0.63 -16.22 -9.63
C ARG A 99 0.97 -16.54 -8.19
N ALA A 100 1.56 -15.61 -7.44
CA ALA A 100 1.85 -15.78 -6.01
C ALA A 100 0.57 -16.09 -5.19
N GLY A 101 -0.56 -15.47 -5.53
CA GLY A 101 -1.86 -15.79 -4.93
C GLY A 101 -2.39 -17.19 -5.25
N LEU A 102 -2.10 -17.71 -6.45
CA LEU A 102 -2.53 -19.05 -6.88
C LEU A 102 -1.71 -20.19 -6.25
N ILE A 103 -0.44 -19.97 -5.90
CA ILE A 103 0.41 -21.01 -5.29
C ILE A 103 -0.03 -21.34 -3.86
N ASN A 104 -0.70 -20.40 -3.16
CA ASN A 104 -1.25 -20.61 -1.81
C ASN A 104 -2.71 -21.10 -1.79
N GLY A 105 -3.41 -21.14 -2.93
CA GLY A 105 -4.79 -21.63 -3.05
C GLY A 105 -4.93 -23.06 -3.58
N GLY A 106 -3.84 -23.69 -4.00
CA GLY A 106 -3.82 -24.98 -4.72
C GLY A 106 -3.55 -26.22 -3.86
N LYS A 107 -3.91 -26.21 -2.57
CA LYS A 107 -3.95 -27.43 -1.74
C LYS A 107 -5.24 -27.47 -0.92
N ARG A 108 -6.32 -27.90 -1.58
CA ARG A 108 -7.40 -28.69 -0.98
C ARG A 108 -7.83 -29.74 -1.99
#